data_AF-A0A7J3DA23-F1
#
_entry.id   AF-A0A7J3DA23-F1
#
_cell.length_a   1.000
_cell.length_b   1.000
_cell.length_c   1.000
_cell.angle_alpha   90.00
_cell.angle_beta   90.00
_cell.angle_gamma   90.00
#
_symmetry.space_group_name_H-M   'P 1'
#
loop_
_entity.id
_entity.type
_entity.pdbx_description
1 polymer ?
#
loop_
_entity_poly.entity_id
_entity_poly.type
_entity_poly.pdbx_seq_one_letter_code
_entity_poly.pdbx_strand_id
1 'polypeptide(L)'
;MEMKFKIIRLCTGDAFSVVPQEIVRFDLDRVAEIFMKNGIEIANPGVMIIARLKDVEMTIYTNGRLMIRPIQDRERAESIANEIYRCLENARIE
;
A
#
# COMPACT_ATOMS: atom_id res chain seq x y z
N MET A 1 -11.34 4.32 -9.90
CA MET A 1 -12.31 3.29 -9.43
C MET A 1 -12.15 3.18 -7.90
N GLU A 2 -13.18 2.83 -7.14
CA GLU A 2 -13.03 2.65 -5.67
C GLU A 2 -12.78 1.17 -5.38
N MET A 3 -11.60 0.85 -4.86
CA MET A 3 -11.16 -0.54 -4.65
C MET A 3 -11.69 -1.04 -3.31
N LYS A 4 -12.37 -2.20 -3.31
CA LYS A 4 -12.87 -2.79 -2.06
C LYS A 4 -11.77 -3.54 -1.33
N PHE A 5 -11.56 -3.20 -0.07
CA PHE A 5 -10.58 -3.86 0.79
C PHE A 5 -11.11 -4.06 2.20
N LYS A 6 -10.52 -5.00 2.93
CA LYS A 6 -10.71 -5.19 4.37
C LYS A 6 -9.52 -4.60 5.11
N ILE A 7 -9.80 -3.84 6.15
CA ILE A 7 -8.78 -3.39 7.10
C ILE A 7 -8.76 -4.31 8.31
N ILE A 8 -7.57 -4.77 8.65
CA ILE A 8 -7.28 -5.66 9.77
C ILE A 8 -6.24 -4.97 10.65
N ARG A 9 -6.59 -4.67 11.89
CA ARG A 9 -5.62 -4.19 12.88
C ARG A 9 -4.73 -5.34 13.31
N LEU A 10 -3.41 -5.13 13.32
CA LEU A 10 -2.47 -6.14 13.81
C LEU A 10 -2.41 -6.05 15.34
N CYS A 11 -2.59 -7.17 16.03
CA CYS A 11 -2.62 -7.22 17.51
C CYS A 11 -1.28 -6.89 18.17
N THR A 12 -0.19 -6.94 17.41
CA THR A 12 1.18 -6.71 17.89
C THR A 12 1.78 -5.54 17.12
N GLY A 13 1.46 -4.31 17.57
CA GLY A 13 2.01 -3.05 17.05
C GLY A 13 0.97 -2.05 16.57
N ASP A 14 1.39 -0.79 16.43
CA ASP A 14 0.61 0.28 15.79
C ASP A 14 0.61 0.05 14.28
N ALA A 15 -0.10 -0.96 13.79
CA ALA A 15 -0.09 -1.30 12.38
C ALA A 15 -1.45 -1.81 11.91
N PHE A 16 -1.78 -1.45 10.68
CA PHE A 16 -2.96 -1.94 9.98
C PHE A 16 -2.56 -2.62 8.69
N SER A 17 -3.15 -3.79 8.44
CA SER A 17 -3.04 -4.49 7.16
C SER A 17 -4.32 -4.26 6.38
N VAL A 18 -4.16 -3.82 5.13
CA VAL A 18 -5.25 -3.64 4.18
C VAL A 18 -5.15 -4.74 3.14
N VAL A 19 -6.23 -5.50 3.00
CA VAL A 19 -6.29 -6.68 2.14
C VAL A 19 -7.36 -6.44 1.07
N PRO A 20 -7.00 -6.40 -0.22
CA PRO A 20 -7.99 -6.25 -1.28
C PRO A 20 -8.95 -7.43 -1.28
N GLN A 21 -10.24 -7.16 -1.52
CA GLN A 21 -11.26 -8.22 -1.60
C GLN A 21 -11.26 -8.93 -2.95
N GLU A 22 -10.64 -8.31 -3.96
CA GLU A 22 -10.53 -8.83 -5.31
C GLU A 22 -9.11 -9.36 -5.55
N ILE A 23 -8.98 -10.31 -6.49
CA ILE A 23 -7.67 -10.78 -6.93
C ILE A 23 -7.03 -9.65 -7.73
N VAL A 24 -5.95 -9.12 -7.19
CA VAL A 24 -5.15 -8.07 -7.84
C VAL A 24 -3.69 -8.49 -7.84
N ARG A 25 -3.00 -8.07 -8.90
CA ARG A 25 -1.55 -8.12 -8.97
C ARG A 25 -1.03 -6.76 -9.38
N PHE A 26 0.06 -6.33 -8.77
CA PHE A 26 0.74 -5.09 -9.12
C PHE A 26 2.12 -5.40 -9.68
N ASP A 27 2.48 -4.70 -10.74
CA ASP A 27 3.85 -4.64 -11.24
C ASP A 27 4.68 -3.77 -10.28
N LEU A 28 5.58 -4.40 -9.51
CA LEU A 28 6.34 -3.70 -8.48
C LEU A 28 7.32 -2.68 -9.06
N ASP A 29 7.82 -2.90 -10.28
CA ASP A 29 8.67 -1.94 -10.98
C ASP A 29 7.88 -0.69 -11.36
N ARG A 30 6.66 -0.85 -11.90
CA ARG A 30 5.76 0.28 -12.16
C ARG A 30 5.35 1.01 -10.88
N VAL A 31 5.03 0.28 -9.82
CA VAL A 31 4.73 0.87 -8.50
C VAL A 31 5.91 1.73 -8.03
N ALA A 32 7.13 1.20 -8.15
CA ALA A 32 8.35 1.90 -7.78
C ALA A 32 8.54 3.19 -8.59
N GLU A 33 8.38 3.12 -9.92
CA GLU A 33 8.47 4.30 -10.79
C GLU A 33 7.43 5.37 -10.44
N ILE A 34 6.17 4.97 -10.18
CA ILE A 34 5.11 5.90 -9.79
C ILE A 34 5.46 6.60 -8.48
N PHE A 35 5.90 5.84 -7.46
CA PHE A 35 6.26 6.43 -6.18
C PHE A 35 7.49 7.34 -6.27
N MET A 36 8.53 6.94 -6.99
CA MET A 36 9.69 7.80 -7.24
C MET A 36 9.32 9.10 -7.96
N LYS A 37 8.44 9.04 -8.98
CA LYS A 37 7.94 10.22 -9.69
C LYS A 37 7.15 11.18 -8.80
N ASN A 38 6.51 10.65 -7.75
CA ASN A 38 5.80 11.44 -6.74
C ASN A 38 6.71 11.91 -5.58
N GLY A 39 8.03 11.69 -5.67
CA GLY A 39 8.98 12.08 -4.63
C GLY A 39 8.88 11.26 -3.34
N ILE A 40 8.30 10.06 -3.41
CA ILE A 40 8.15 9.15 -2.27
C ILE A 40 9.42 8.31 -2.16
N GLU A 41 10.02 8.27 -0.97
CA GLU A 41 11.16 7.41 -0.69
C GLU A 41 10.71 5.94 -0.69
N ILE A 42 11.37 5.13 -1.53
CA ILE A 42 11.05 3.71 -1.64
C ILE A 42 12.28 2.80 -1.52
N ALA A 43 12.05 1.60 -1.02
CA ALA A 43 12.95 0.47 -1.10
C ALA A 43 12.25 -0.69 -1.81
N ASN A 44 12.91 -1.27 -2.82
CA ASN A 44 12.41 -2.43 -3.57
C ASN A 44 13.32 -3.64 -3.36
N PRO A 45 13.11 -4.45 -2.30
CA PRO A 45 13.78 -5.74 -2.12
C PRO A 45 13.37 -6.83 -3.13
N GLY A 46 12.53 -6.53 -4.13
CA GLY A 46 12.12 -7.45 -5.20
C GLY A 46 10.86 -8.29 -4.89
N VAL A 47 10.51 -8.46 -3.61
CA VAL A 47 9.31 -9.20 -3.18
C VAL A 47 8.17 -8.30 -2.71
N MET A 48 8.47 -7.05 -2.39
CA MET A 48 7.55 -6.03 -1.89
C MET A 48 8.17 -4.65 -2.11
N ILE A 49 7.34 -3.61 -2.14
CA ILE A 49 7.80 -2.22 -2.12
C ILE A 49 7.56 -1.66 -0.72
N ILE A 50 8.60 -1.12 -0.10
CA ILE A 50 8.48 -0.33 1.12
C ILE A 50 8.51 1.13 0.69
N ALA A 51 7.46 1.89 0.98
CA ALA A 51 7.35 3.31 0.70
C ALA A 51 7.21 4.09 2.01
N ARG A 52 7.96 5.17 2.19
CA ARG A 52 7.84 6.05 3.35
C ARG A 52 7.10 7.31 2.98
N LEU A 53 5.99 7.56 3.67
CA LEU A 53 5.15 8.73 3.49
C LEU A 53 5.04 9.46 4.81
N LYS A 54 5.75 10.59 4.93
CA LYS A 54 5.75 11.43 6.14
C LYS A 54 6.13 10.63 7.40
N ASP A 55 5.17 10.40 8.29
CA ASP A 55 5.33 9.69 9.57
C ASP A 55 5.00 8.19 9.48
N VAL A 56 4.59 7.68 8.32
CA VAL A 56 4.22 6.28 8.14
C VAL A 56 5.08 5.58 7.08
N GLU A 57 5.32 4.30 7.32
CA GLU A 57 5.88 3.35 6.37
C GLU A 57 4.77 2.45 5.85
N MET A 58 4.76 2.28 4.54
CA MET A 58 3.81 1.46 3.80
C MET A 58 4.55 0.33 3.13
N THR A 59 4.08 -0.90 3.27
CA THR A 59 4.62 -2.05 2.55
C THR A 59 3.55 -2.57 1.59
N ILE A 60 3.84 -2.55 0.30
CA ILE A 60 2.99 -3.00 -0.79
C ILE A 60 3.51 -4.36 -1.27
N TYR A 61 2.66 -5.37 -1.25
CA TYR A 61 2.96 -6.69 -1.79
C TYR A 61 2.41 -6.83 -3.21
N THR A 62 3.00 -7.70 -4.02
CA THR A 62 2.57 -7.97 -5.40
C THR A 62 1.09 -8.36 -5.49
N ASN A 63 0.56 -9.06 -4.49
CA ASN A 63 -0.86 -9.45 -4.42
C ASN A 63 -1.81 -8.31 -3.99
N GLY A 64 -1.31 -7.08 -3.91
CA GLY A 64 -2.05 -5.88 -3.51
C GLY A 64 -2.32 -5.75 -2.03
N ARG A 65 -1.84 -6.66 -1.19
CA ARG A 65 -1.85 -6.44 0.25
C ARG A 65 -1.00 -5.21 0.57
N LEU A 66 -1.51 -4.37 1.45
CA LEU A 66 -0.85 -3.19 1.97
C LEU A 66 -0.69 -3.33 3.49
N MET A 67 0.44 -2.92 4.03
CA MET A 67 0.65 -2.79 5.47
C MET A 67 1.09 -1.37 5.75
N ILE A 68 0.46 -0.72 6.74
CA ILE A 68 0.74 0.67 7.11
C ILE A 68 1.14 0.68 8.58
N ARG A 69 2.31 1.28 8.89
CA ARG A 69 2.86 1.38 10.25
C ARG A 69 3.86 2.55 10.36
N PRO A 70 3.99 3.22 11.51
CA PRO A 70 3.10 3.16 12.66
C PRO A 70 1.77 3.87 12.36
N ILE A 71 0.63 3.26 12.69
CA ILE A 71 -0.70 3.89 12.59
C ILE A 71 -1.68 3.28 13.59
N GLN A 72 -2.38 4.14 14.33
CA GLN A 72 -3.36 3.76 15.36
C GLN A 72 -4.79 3.97 14.92
N ASP A 73 -4.99 4.95 14.05
CA ASP A 73 -6.30 5.35 13.59
C ASP A 73 -6.71 4.57 12.34
N ARG A 74 -7.89 3.96 12.40
CA ARG A 74 -8.42 3.15 11.31
C ARG A 74 -8.83 4.02 10.12
N GLU A 75 -9.49 5.15 10.36
CA GLU A 75 -9.98 6.03 9.28
C GLU A 75 -8.82 6.61 8.47
N ARG A 76 -7.73 6.97 9.15
CA ARG A 76 -6.47 7.39 8.52
C ARG A 76 -5.87 6.26 7.67
N ALA A 77 -5.91 5.01 8.16
CA ALA A 77 -5.44 3.86 7.38
C ALA A 77 -6.31 3.64 6.13
N GLU A 78 -7.64 3.81 6.23
CA GLU A 78 -8.56 3.75 5.10
C GLU A 78 -8.30 4.85 4.08
N SER A 79 -8.07 6.09 4.52
CA SER A 79 -7.74 7.21 3.63
C SER A 79 -6.45 6.94 2.86
N ILE A 80 -5.37 6.56 3.56
CA ILE A 80 -4.07 6.28 2.94
C ILE A 80 -4.21 5.13 1.93
N ALA A 81 -4.90 4.05 2.31
CA ALA A 81 -5.08 2.91 1.42
C ALA A 81 -5.83 3.29 0.13
N ASN A 82 -6.91 4.08 0.25
CA ASN A 82 -7.66 4.56 -0.91
C ASN A 82 -6.80 5.42 -1.84
N GLU A 83 -6.03 6.36 -1.29
CA GLU A 83 -5.11 7.20 -2.08
C GLU A 83 -4.06 6.36 -2.81
N ILE A 84 -3.47 5.38 -2.11
CA ILE A 84 -2.46 4.50 -2.69
C ILE A 84 -3.06 3.61 -3.78
N TYR A 85 -4.18 2.92 -3.52
CA TYR A 85 -4.81 2.09 -4.56
C TYR A 85 -5.22 2.89 -5.79
N ARG A 86 -5.69 4.13 -5.61
CA ARG A 86 -6.00 5.03 -6.72
C ARG A 86 -4.75 5.42 -7.52
N CYS A 87 -3.63 5.67 -6.84
CA CYS A 87 -2.36 5.96 -7.49
C CYS A 87 -1.81 4.74 -8.26
N LEU A 88 -2.00 3.55 -7.70
CA LEU A 88 -1.50 2.29 -8.26
C LEU A 88 -2.44 1.64 -9.27
N GLU A 89 -3.59 2.24 -9.58
CA GLU A 89 -4.58 1.69 -10.53
C GLU A 89 -3.92 1.37 -11.89
N ASN A 90 -3.00 2.21 -12.34
CA ASN A 90 -2.26 2.03 -13.62
C ASN A 90 -1.09 1.03 -13.54
N ALA A 91 -0.74 0.56 -12.33
CA ALA A 91 0.30 -0.45 -12.12
C ALA A 91 -0.30 -1.87 -11.93
N ARG A 92 -1.63 -2.00 -11.97
CA ARG A 92 -2.29 -3.30 -11.89
C ARG A 92 -1.99 -4.10 -13.16
N ILE A 93 -1.71 -5.39 -12.97
CA ILE A 93 -1.53 -6.39 -14.03
C ILE A 93 -2.58 -7.48 -13.91
N GLU A 94 -2.91 -8.10 -15.05
CA GLU A 94 -3.86 -9.21 -15.16
C GLU A 94 -3.26 -10.55 -14.68
#